data_AF-A0A965IT25-F1
#
_entry.id   AF-A0A965IT25-F1
#
_cell.length_a   1.000
_cell.length_b   1.000
_cell.length_c   1.000
_cell.angle_alpha   90.00
_cell.angle_beta   90.00
_cell.angle_gamma   90.00
#
_symmetry.space_group_name_H-M   'P 1'
#
loop_
_entity.id
_entity.type
_entity.pdbx_description
1 polymer ?
#
loop_
_entity_poly.entity_id
_entity_poly.type
_entity_poly.pdbx_seq_one_letter_code
_entity_poly.pdbx_strand_id
1 'polypeptide(L)'
;PYFWSQGKSANTTDAADLDAAEKFLVDEIGPHIKAFDSYPSTKLAEGAYSIAVAWTGDARQAFSRIADAGGNPEDWKWVLPGPKTQLFMDTYAVPVGAPNPEAAHAWINWELVPEVSIKDLEYHGYHTGMKKMDQLLKELAPDLVKPDMIFFSDAQVATMEAQEMNTALDRLVEILNKTKAKAGA
;
A
#
# COMPACT_ATOMS: atom_id res chain seq x y z
N PRO A 1 1.23 0.51 12.39
CA PRO A 1 1.50 -0.72 13.19
C PRO A 1 1.55 -0.51 14.72
N TYR A 2 2.29 0.49 15.23
CA TYR A 2 2.42 0.72 16.67
C TYR A 2 1.07 0.96 17.37
N PHE A 3 0.27 1.93 16.92
CA PHE A 3 -1.00 2.26 17.57
C PHE A 3 -1.91 1.03 17.70
N TRP A 4 -2.10 0.28 16.61
CA TRP A 4 -2.93 -0.92 16.62
C TRP A 4 -2.41 -2.03 17.53
N SER A 5 -1.08 -2.21 17.66
CA SER A 5 -0.52 -3.20 18.59
C SER A 5 -0.76 -2.83 20.05
N GLN A 6 -1.03 -1.54 20.33
CA GLN A 6 -1.42 -1.02 21.64
C GLN A 6 -2.94 -0.90 21.81
N GLY A 7 -3.75 -1.39 20.85
CA GLY A 7 -5.21 -1.26 20.88
C GLY A 7 -5.72 0.17 20.66
N LYS A 8 -4.87 1.04 20.09
CA LYS A 8 -5.16 2.46 19.83
C LYS A 8 -5.49 2.68 18.36
N SER A 9 -6.28 3.72 18.08
CA SER A 9 -6.56 4.14 16.70
C SER A 9 -5.31 4.71 16.05
N ALA A 10 -5.09 4.42 14.76
CA ALA A 10 -4.07 5.09 13.97
C ALA A 10 -4.39 6.58 13.73
N ASN A 11 -5.63 7.00 13.97
CA ASN A 11 -6.10 8.38 13.88
C ASN A 11 -6.12 9.10 15.26
N THR A 12 -5.44 8.57 16.28
CA THR A 12 -5.36 9.21 17.60
C THR A 12 -4.76 10.62 17.52
N THR A 13 -5.29 11.53 18.33
CA THR A 13 -4.76 12.90 18.53
C THR A 13 -4.24 13.10 19.95
N ASP A 14 -4.23 12.04 20.76
CA ASP A 14 -3.75 12.08 22.14
C ASP A 14 -2.22 12.24 22.16
N ALA A 15 -1.74 13.23 22.91
CA ALA A 15 -0.32 13.55 22.97
C ALA A 15 0.50 12.41 23.58
N ALA A 16 -0.02 11.73 24.60
CA ALA A 16 0.70 10.64 25.26
C ALA A 16 0.81 9.41 24.34
N ASP A 17 -0.22 9.15 23.52
CA ASP A 17 -0.16 8.12 22.48
C ASP A 17 0.93 8.41 21.44
N LEU A 18 1.00 9.65 20.97
CA LEU A 18 1.97 10.10 19.96
C LEU A 18 3.39 10.09 20.51
N ASP A 19 3.59 10.52 21.77
CA ASP A 19 4.90 10.50 22.43
C ASP A 19 5.40 9.08 22.68
N ALA A 20 4.50 8.16 23.06
CA ALA A 20 4.83 6.76 23.21
C ALA A 20 5.20 6.11 21.86
N ALA A 21 4.49 6.50 20.78
CA ALA A 21 4.81 6.08 19.43
C ALA A 21 6.16 6.60 18.96
N GLU A 22 6.48 7.87 19.24
CA GLU A 22 7.80 8.43 18.94
C GLU A 22 8.90 7.61 19.59
N LYS A 23 8.81 7.41 20.91
CA LYS A 23 9.82 6.67 21.65
C LYS A 23 10.04 5.28 21.05
N PHE A 24 8.96 4.55 20.78
CA PHE A 24 9.06 3.22 20.19
C PHE A 24 9.66 3.24 18.77
N LEU A 25 9.14 4.10 17.88
CA LEU A 25 9.58 4.14 16.50
C LEU A 25 11.02 4.63 16.38
N VAL A 26 11.39 5.67 17.12
CA VAL A 26 12.74 6.23 17.10
C VAL A 26 13.70 5.28 17.81
N ASP A 27 13.49 4.97 19.09
CA ASP A 27 14.54 4.32 19.88
C ASP A 27 14.62 2.81 19.63
N GLU A 28 13.49 2.14 19.44
CA GLU A 28 13.45 0.67 19.30
C GLU A 28 13.49 0.23 17.83
N ILE A 29 12.72 0.87 16.95
CA ILE A 29 12.63 0.44 15.54
C ILE A 29 13.69 1.12 14.66
N GLY A 30 13.92 2.42 14.84
CA GLY A 30 14.83 3.24 14.03
C GLY A 30 16.19 2.59 13.75
N PRO A 31 16.92 2.08 14.77
CA PRO A 31 18.23 1.43 14.58
C PRO A 31 18.23 0.19 13.69
N HIS A 32 17.06 -0.40 13.43
CA HIS A 32 16.90 -1.63 12.66
C HIS A 32 16.36 -1.38 11.24
N ILE A 33 16.01 -0.13 10.89
CA ILE A 33 15.51 0.20 9.56
C ILE A 33 16.68 0.34 8.59
N LYS A 34 16.65 -0.45 7.52
CA LYS A 34 17.64 -0.38 6.44
C LYS A 34 17.38 0.72 5.42
N ALA A 35 16.10 1.00 5.12
CA ALA A 35 15.72 1.98 4.12
C ALA A 35 14.28 2.46 4.32
N PHE A 36 14.01 3.69 3.87
CA PHE A 36 12.68 4.22 3.63
C PHE A 36 12.50 4.36 2.12
N ASP A 37 11.71 3.48 1.53
CA ASP A 37 11.56 3.37 0.08
C ASP A 37 10.10 3.11 -0.25
N SER A 38 9.49 4.06 -0.98
CA SER A 38 8.11 3.95 -1.41
C SER A 38 7.95 3.09 -2.66
N TYR A 39 9.02 2.63 -3.32
CA TYR A 39 8.91 1.78 -4.51
C TYR A 39 9.84 0.55 -4.39
N PRO A 40 9.67 -0.30 -3.37
CA PRO A 40 10.67 -1.30 -3.00
C PRO A 40 10.64 -2.57 -3.85
N SER A 41 9.73 -2.71 -4.83
CA SER A 41 9.45 -3.98 -5.53
C SER A 41 10.70 -4.67 -6.11
N THR A 42 11.59 -3.93 -6.77
CA THR A 42 12.87 -4.46 -7.29
C THR A 42 13.77 -4.94 -6.15
N LYS A 43 14.00 -4.11 -5.13
CA LYS A 43 14.89 -4.44 -4.02
C LYS A 43 14.36 -5.60 -3.18
N LEU A 44 13.04 -5.73 -3.06
CA LEU A 44 12.39 -6.89 -2.45
C LEU A 44 12.71 -8.16 -3.26
N ALA A 45 12.54 -8.10 -4.58
CA ALA A 45 12.84 -9.22 -5.46
C ALA A 45 14.32 -9.64 -5.43
N GLU A 46 15.23 -8.67 -5.26
CA GLU A 46 16.68 -8.90 -5.10
C GLU A 46 17.07 -9.40 -3.70
N GLY A 47 16.12 -9.53 -2.77
CA GLY A 47 16.38 -9.98 -1.40
C GLY A 47 17.10 -8.95 -0.53
N ALA A 48 16.95 -7.66 -0.81
CA ALA A 48 17.63 -6.59 -0.07
C ALA A 48 17.15 -6.45 1.39
N TYR A 49 15.96 -6.95 1.74
CA TYR A 49 15.31 -6.75 3.04
C TYR A 49 14.73 -8.05 3.60
N SER A 50 15.01 -8.43 4.84
CA SER A 50 14.42 -9.63 5.45
C SER A 50 12.93 -9.48 5.80
N ILE A 51 12.48 -8.24 6.00
CA ILE A 51 11.08 -7.87 6.26
C ILE A 51 10.84 -6.48 5.67
N ALA A 52 9.65 -6.25 5.12
CA ALA A 52 9.25 -4.94 4.63
C ALA A 52 7.77 -4.69 4.87
N VAL A 53 7.45 -3.43 5.18
CA VAL A 53 6.10 -2.89 5.03
C VAL A 53 6.05 -2.29 3.63
N ALA A 54 5.17 -2.82 2.78
CA ALA A 54 5.02 -2.39 1.40
C ALA A 54 3.54 -2.32 1.04
N TRP A 55 3.21 -1.50 0.04
CA TRP A 55 1.88 -1.54 -0.54
C TRP A 55 1.66 -2.89 -1.25
N THR A 56 0.41 -3.36 -1.28
CA THR A 56 0.09 -4.72 -1.73
C THR A 56 0.47 -4.99 -3.18
N GLY A 57 0.30 -4.01 -4.07
CA GLY A 57 0.71 -4.08 -5.47
C GLY A 57 2.23 -4.15 -5.65
N ASP A 58 3.02 -3.37 -4.90
CA ASP A 58 4.48 -3.47 -4.95
C ASP A 58 4.99 -4.81 -4.43
N ALA A 59 4.39 -5.30 -3.34
CA ALA A 59 4.69 -6.62 -2.83
C ALA A 59 4.38 -7.68 -3.90
N ARG A 60 3.20 -7.63 -4.53
CA ARG A 60 2.81 -8.55 -5.62
C ARG A 60 3.78 -8.47 -6.79
N GLN A 61 4.17 -7.28 -7.23
CA GLN A 61 5.16 -7.09 -8.29
C GLN A 61 6.52 -7.72 -7.94
N ALA A 62 6.93 -7.70 -6.67
CA ALA A 62 8.14 -8.38 -6.24
C ALA A 62 8.05 -9.90 -6.48
N PHE A 63 6.91 -10.54 -6.16
CA PHE A 63 6.70 -11.97 -6.47
C PHE A 63 6.82 -12.26 -7.96
N SER A 64 6.19 -11.45 -8.82
CA SER A 64 6.31 -11.59 -10.28
C SER A 64 7.76 -11.44 -10.74
N ARG A 65 8.47 -10.42 -10.26
CA ARG A 65 9.88 -10.17 -10.62
C ARG A 65 10.83 -11.28 -10.19
N ILE A 66 10.59 -11.89 -9.02
CA ILE A 66 11.37 -13.07 -8.57
C ILE A 66 11.18 -14.23 -9.56
N ALA A 67 9.95 -14.49 -9.99
CA ALA A 67 9.66 -15.55 -10.96
C ALA A 67 10.31 -15.27 -12.32
N ASP A 68 10.19 -14.03 -12.82
CA ASP A 68 10.76 -13.60 -14.10
C ASP A 68 12.29 -13.70 -14.12
N ALA A 69 12.94 -13.47 -12.96
CA ALA A 69 14.37 -13.64 -12.78
C ALA A 69 14.81 -15.11 -12.58
N GLY A 70 13.87 -16.07 -12.61
CA GLY A 70 14.14 -17.50 -12.42
C GLY A 70 14.32 -17.93 -10.95
N GLY A 71 13.96 -17.06 -10.00
CA GLY A 71 13.94 -17.39 -8.57
C GLY A 71 12.65 -18.11 -8.15
N ASN A 72 12.57 -18.47 -6.88
CA ASN A 72 11.37 -19.07 -6.28
C ASN A 72 10.59 -18.02 -5.46
N PRO A 73 9.44 -17.50 -5.94
CA PRO A 73 8.67 -16.51 -5.19
C PRO A 73 8.17 -17.02 -3.84
N GLU A 74 8.02 -18.33 -3.67
CA GLU A 74 7.52 -18.96 -2.44
C GLU A 74 8.54 -18.95 -1.28
N ASP A 75 9.77 -18.52 -1.54
CA ASP A 75 10.74 -18.18 -0.48
C ASP A 75 10.28 -16.94 0.33
N TRP A 76 9.33 -16.19 -0.21
CA TRP A 76 8.69 -15.04 0.43
C TRP A 76 7.26 -15.34 0.84
N LYS A 77 6.84 -14.73 1.94
CA LYS A 77 5.46 -14.76 2.39
C LYS A 77 4.93 -13.34 2.52
N TRP A 78 3.89 -13.05 1.74
CA TRP A 78 3.06 -11.88 2.00
C TRP A 78 2.08 -12.19 3.13
N VAL A 79 1.82 -11.19 3.97
CA VAL A 79 0.82 -11.26 5.04
C VAL A 79 0.02 -9.96 5.08
N LEU A 80 -1.30 -10.08 5.28
CA LEU A 80 -2.11 -8.97 5.72
C LEU A 80 -1.81 -8.72 7.20
N PRO A 81 -1.27 -7.54 7.59
CA PRO A 81 -0.92 -7.30 8.99
C PRO A 81 -2.19 -7.16 9.86
N GLY A 82 -2.11 -7.63 11.10
CA GLY A 82 -3.19 -7.55 12.09
C GLY A 82 -2.72 -6.94 13.41
N PRO A 83 -3.64 -6.61 14.36
CA PRO A 83 -5.08 -6.87 14.31
C PRO A 83 -5.88 -5.91 13.41
N LYS A 84 -5.26 -4.81 12.99
CA LYS A 84 -5.80 -3.86 12.00
C LYS A 84 -4.73 -3.47 11.00
N THR A 85 -5.14 -2.96 9.84
CA THR A 85 -4.26 -2.49 8.77
C THR A 85 -4.81 -1.23 8.09
N GLN A 86 -4.03 -0.62 7.21
CA GLN A 86 -4.42 0.57 6.47
C GLN A 86 -5.32 0.20 5.28
N LEU A 87 -6.42 0.95 5.13
CA LEU A 87 -7.17 1.05 3.88
C LEU A 87 -6.79 2.36 3.19
N PHE A 88 -6.53 2.31 1.89
CA PHE A 88 -6.30 3.51 1.08
C PHE A 88 -7.00 3.36 -0.27
N MET A 89 -7.19 4.50 -0.92
CA MET A 89 -7.77 4.58 -2.26
C MET A 89 -7.13 5.75 -2.99
N ASP A 90 -6.55 5.45 -4.15
CA ASP A 90 -6.09 6.48 -5.08
C ASP A 90 -7.25 6.90 -5.98
N THR A 91 -7.28 8.19 -6.34
CA THR A 91 -8.33 8.74 -7.20
C THR A 91 -7.73 9.66 -8.24
N TYR A 92 -8.27 9.61 -9.46
CA TYR A 92 -7.97 10.60 -10.48
C TYR A 92 -8.71 11.90 -10.18
N ALA A 93 -8.00 13.02 -10.23
CA ALA A 93 -8.56 14.36 -10.07
C ALA A 93 -8.07 15.27 -11.20
N VAL A 94 -8.96 16.12 -11.72
CA VAL A 94 -8.62 17.15 -12.72
C VAL A 94 -8.44 18.50 -11.98
N PRO A 95 -7.24 19.08 -11.95
CA PRO A 95 -7.02 20.38 -11.33
C PRO A 95 -7.86 21.48 -12.01
N VAL A 96 -8.36 22.45 -11.22
CA VAL A 96 -9.18 23.58 -11.72
C VAL A 96 -8.47 24.38 -12.82
N GLY A 97 -7.13 24.43 -12.82
CA GLY A 97 -6.32 25.13 -13.81
C GLY A 97 -5.67 24.22 -14.87
N ALA A 98 -6.14 22.98 -15.06
CA ALA A 98 -5.55 22.08 -16.05
C ALA A 98 -5.62 22.70 -17.46
N PRO A 99 -4.52 22.70 -18.24
CA PRO A 99 -4.50 23.34 -19.56
C PRO A 99 -5.36 22.60 -20.60
N ASN A 100 -5.66 21.32 -20.37
CA ASN A 100 -6.45 20.46 -21.26
C ASN A 100 -7.43 19.58 -20.46
N PRO A 101 -8.49 20.16 -19.85
CA PRO A 101 -9.41 19.37 -19.02
C PRO A 101 -10.20 18.35 -19.84
N GLU A 102 -10.54 18.64 -21.10
CA GLU A 102 -11.25 17.69 -21.97
C GLU A 102 -10.42 16.43 -22.24
N ALA A 103 -9.12 16.58 -22.51
CA ALA A 103 -8.22 15.45 -22.71
C ALA A 103 -8.09 14.60 -21.42
N ALA A 104 -8.04 15.25 -20.25
CA ALA A 104 -8.01 14.54 -18.97
C ALA A 104 -9.29 13.71 -18.76
N HIS A 105 -10.47 14.26 -19.03
CA HIS A 105 -11.72 13.51 -18.96
C HIS A 105 -11.78 12.37 -19.99
N ALA A 106 -11.30 12.60 -21.21
CA ALA A 106 -11.25 11.56 -22.24
C ALA A 106 -10.35 10.39 -21.82
N TRP A 107 -9.21 10.67 -21.19
CA TRP A 107 -8.32 9.66 -20.64
C TRP A 107 -8.94 8.90 -19.47
N ILE A 108 -9.55 9.59 -18.50
CA ILE A 108 -10.27 8.93 -17.39
C ILE A 108 -11.39 8.04 -17.96
N ASN A 109 -12.13 8.51 -18.96
CA ASN A 109 -13.17 7.71 -19.61
C ASN A 109 -12.60 6.47 -20.32
N TRP A 110 -11.41 6.58 -20.92
CA TRP A 110 -10.71 5.44 -21.53
C TRP A 110 -10.24 4.44 -20.47
N GLU A 111 -9.70 4.89 -19.35
CA GLU A 111 -9.28 4.02 -18.24
C GLU A 111 -10.46 3.24 -17.64
N LEU A 112 -11.67 3.82 -17.66
CA LEU A 112 -12.90 3.17 -17.20
C LEU A 112 -13.49 2.14 -18.19
N VAL A 113 -12.87 1.94 -19.36
CA VAL A 113 -13.24 0.84 -20.27
C VAL A 113 -12.80 -0.49 -19.64
N PRO A 114 -13.66 -1.52 -19.53
CA PRO A 114 -13.35 -2.75 -18.80
C PRO A 114 -12.03 -3.42 -19.19
N GLU A 115 -11.75 -3.55 -20.49
CA GLU A 115 -10.52 -4.17 -21.00
C GLU A 115 -9.26 -3.37 -20.65
N VAL A 116 -9.38 -2.04 -20.57
CA VAL A 116 -8.28 -1.16 -20.17
C VAL A 116 -8.04 -1.28 -18.66
N SER A 117 -9.11 -1.12 -17.88
CA SER A 117 -9.04 -1.20 -16.41
C SER A 117 -8.54 -2.56 -15.92
N ILE A 118 -8.97 -3.67 -16.52
CA ILE A 118 -8.49 -5.00 -16.14
C ILE A 118 -7.01 -5.17 -16.50
N LYS A 119 -6.57 -4.65 -17.65
CA LYS A 119 -5.16 -4.68 -18.02
C LYS A 119 -4.29 -3.88 -17.04
N ASP A 120 -4.78 -2.73 -16.57
CA ASP A 120 -4.11 -1.95 -15.53
C ASP A 120 -4.03 -2.76 -14.22
N LEU A 121 -5.17 -3.35 -13.79
CA LEU A 121 -5.25 -4.22 -12.61
C LEU A 121 -4.24 -5.36 -12.63
N GLU A 122 -4.12 -6.07 -13.75
CA GLU A 122 -3.19 -7.19 -13.89
C GLU A 122 -1.74 -6.73 -13.70
N TYR A 123 -1.42 -5.54 -14.20
CA TYR A 123 -0.10 -4.93 -14.10
C TYR A 123 0.21 -4.45 -12.68
N HIS A 124 -0.56 -3.51 -12.14
CA HIS A 124 -0.24 -2.89 -10.85
C HIS A 124 -0.70 -3.71 -9.64
N GLY A 125 -1.70 -4.58 -9.79
CA GLY A 125 -2.17 -5.47 -8.72
C GLY A 125 -3.06 -4.80 -7.67
N TYR A 126 -3.93 -3.87 -8.07
CA TYR A 126 -4.90 -3.21 -7.18
C TYR A 126 -6.31 -3.31 -7.73
N HIS A 127 -7.29 -3.33 -6.83
CA HIS A 127 -8.70 -3.29 -7.20
C HIS A 127 -9.05 -1.94 -7.84
N THR A 128 -9.52 -1.92 -9.09
CA THR A 128 -9.79 -0.66 -9.84
C THR A 128 -11.13 0.00 -9.53
N GLY A 129 -12.00 -0.69 -8.80
CA GLY A 129 -13.31 -0.16 -8.38
C GLY A 129 -14.43 -0.41 -9.41
N MET A 130 -14.13 -1.13 -10.49
CA MET A 130 -15.11 -1.52 -11.49
C MET A 130 -16.21 -2.40 -10.89
N LYS A 131 -17.46 -2.19 -11.35
CA LYS A 131 -18.61 -2.99 -10.94
C LYS A 131 -18.54 -4.38 -11.59
N LYS A 132 -19.12 -5.39 -10.92
CA LYS A 132 -19.16 -6.79 -11.39
C LYS A 132 -17.77 -7.38 -11.63
N MET A 133 -16.81 -7.02 -10.78
CA MET A 133 -15.41 -7.44 -10.90
C MET A 133 -15.24 -8.95 -11.08
N ASP A 134 -15.99 -9.77 -10.32
CA ASP A 134 -15.94 -11.24 -10.44
C ASP A 134 -16.26 -11.75 -11.86
N GLN A 135 -17.16 -11.07 -12.58
CA GLN A 135 -17.49 -11.41 -13.96
C GLN A 135 -16.36 -10.96 -14.89
N LEU A 136 -15.90 -9.72 -14.73
CA LEU A 136 -14.82 -9.15 -15.55
C LEU A 136 -13.53 -9.97 -15.45
N LEU A 137 -13.13 -10.40 -14.26
CA LEU A 137 -11.95 -11.24 -14.08
C LEU A 137 -12.10 -12.59 -14.78
N LYS A 138 -13.27 -13.24 -14.70
CA LYS A 138 -13.51 -14.51 -15.40
C LYS A 138 -13.41 -14.37 -16.92
N GLU A 139 -13.85 -13.24 -17.46
CA GLU A 139 -13.90 -12.99 -18.90
C GLU A 139 -12.56 -12.46 -19.45
N LEU A 140 -11.87 -11.60 -18.70
CA LEU A 140 -10.76 -10.79 -19.18
C LEU A 140 -9.41 -11.14 -18.54
N ALA A 141 -9.39 -11.73 -17.33
CA ALA A 141 -8.16 -12.08 -16.60
C ALA A 141 -8.30 -13.41 -15.81
N PRO A 142 -8.62 -14.54 -16.47
CA PRO A 142 -8.87 -15.81 -15.78
C PRO A 142 -7.62 -16.38 -15.09
N ASP A 143 -6.43 -15.99 -15.54
CA ASP A 143 -5.13 -16.46 -15.04
C ASP A 143 -4.43 -15.42 -14.15
N LEU A 144 -5.20 -14.51 -13.53
CA LEU A 144 -4.67 -13.45 -12.69
C LEU A 144 -3.77 -14.01 -11.57
N VAL A 145 -2.51 -13.55 -11.56
CA VAL A 145 -1.52 -13.98 -10.57
C VAL A 145 -1.78 -13.35 -9.20
N LYS A 146 -1.77 -14.19 -8.16
CA LYS A 146 -1.97 -13.84 -6.73
C LYS A 146 -3.17 -12.91 -6.49
N PRO A 147 -4.40 -13.34 -6.85
CA PRO A 147 -5.60 -12.52 -6.71
C PRO A 147 -5.95 -12.26 -5.23
N ASP A 148 -5.48 -13.10 -4.31
CA ASP A 148 -5.64 -12.97 -2.86
C ASP A 148 -4.91 -11.75 -2.26
N MET A 149 -3.94 -11.19 -2.99
CA MET A 149 -3.27 -9.94 -2.64
C MET A 149 -4.00 -8.68 -3.16
N ILE A 150 -5.05 -8.86 -3.99
CA ILE A 150 -5.81 -7.79 -4.64
C ILE A 150 -7.24 -7.73 -4.07
N PHE A 151 -7.87 -8.89 -3.92
CA PHE A 151 -9.26 -9.03 -3.51
C PHE A 151 -9.34 -9.61 -2.10
N PHE A 152 -9.79 -8.78 -1.16
CA PHE A 152 -9.94 -9.13 0.23
C PHE A 152 -11.39 -9.51 0.56
N SER A 153 -11.56 -10.48 1.45
CA SER A 153 -12.87 -10.82 1.99
C SER A 153 -13.42 -9.70 2.87
N ASP A 154 -14.75 -9.65 3.04
CA ASP A 154 -15.40 -8.67 3.93
C ASP A 154 -14.83 -8.68 5.36
N ALA A 155 -14.46 -9.86 5.86
CA ALA A 155 -13.84 -10.02 7.18
C ALA A 155 -12.44 -9.37 7.24
N GLN A 156 -11.65 -9.45 6.16
CA GLN A 156 -10.36 -8.78 6.07
C GLN A 156 -10.56 -7.26 5.94
N VAL A 157 -11.47 -6.81 5.07
CA VAL A 157 -11.79 -5.40 4.86
C VAL A 157 -12.26 -4.75 6.17
N ALA A 158 -13.04 -5.46 6.99
CA ALA A 158 -13.49 -4.98 8.30
C ALA A 158 -12.34 -4.73 9.31
N THR A 159 -11.14 -5.25 9.07
CA THR A 159 -9.95 -4.96 9.90
C THR A 159 -9.17 -3.74 9.40
N MET A 160 -9.54 -3.17 8.26
CA MET A 160 -8.83 -2.06 7.64
C MET A 160 -9.39 -0.71 8.09
N GLU A 161 -8.52 0.26 8.31
CA GLU A 161 -8.87 1.63 8.68
C GLU A 161 -8.26 2.63 7.70
N ALA A 162 -9.07 3.59 7.25
CA ALA A 162 -8.57 4.72 6.49
C ALA A 162 -7.90 5.74 7.42
N GLN A 163 -6.85 6.38 6.92
CA GLN A 163 -6.23 7.50 7.63
C GLN A 163 -7.13 8.74 7.52
N GLU A 164 -7.28 9.45 8.63
CA GLU A 164 -8.01 10.71 8.69
C GLU A 164 -7.04 11.90 8.75
N MET A 165 -7.37 12.96 8.02
CA MET A 165 -6.67 14.24 8.14
C MET A 165 -7.13 14.93 9.42
N ASN A 166 -6.23 15.06 10.39
CA ASN A 166 -6.53 15.66 11.68
C ASN A 166 -5.32 16.45 12.23
N THR A 167 -5.45 16.95 13.46
CA THR A 167 -4.45 17.80 14.11
C THR A 167 -3.14 17.07 14.47
N ALA A 168 -3.09 15.74 14.37
CA ALA A 168 -1.88 14.97 14.67
C ALA A 168 -0.92 14.83 13.48
N LEU A 169 -1.30 15.26 12.27
CA LEU A 169 -0.51 15.02 11.05
C LEU A 169 0.91 15.57 11.15
N ASP A 170 1.07 16.82 11.57
CA ASP A 170 2.39 17.45 11.72
C ASP A 170 3.26 16.69 12.73
N ARG A 171 2.64 16.24 13.83
CA ARG A 171 3.31 15.43 14.86
C ARG A 171 3.77 14.08 14.29
N LEU A 172 2.95 13.41 13.47
CA LEU A 172 3.32 12.15 12.82
C LEU A 172 4.48 12.34 11.82
N VAL A 173 4.51 13.46 11.09
CA VAL A 173 5.63 13.82 10.20
C VAL A 173 6.92 14.04 10.98
N GLU A 174 6.86 14.73 12.12
CA GLU A 174 8.02 14.90 13.00
C GLU A 174 8.56 13.56 13.51
N ILE A 175 7.67 12.65 13.94
CA ILE A 175 8.05 11.31 14.38
C ILE A 175 8.74 10.54 13.25
N LEU A 176 8.19 10.59 12.03
CA LEU A 176 8.80 9.96 10.86
C LEU A 176 10.19 10.51 10.59
N ASN A 177 10.37 11.84 10.63
CA ASN A 177 11.66 12.48 10.38
C ASN A 177 12.70 12.10 11.43
N LYS A 178 12.33 12.07 12.71
CA LYS A 178 13.22 11.61 13.79
C LYS A 178 13.59 10.13 13.61
N THR A 179 12.63 9.30 13.20
CA THR A 179 12.87 7.88 12.94
C THR A 179 13.85 7.68 11.78
N LYS A 180 13.70 8.44 10.69
CA LYS A 180 14.65 8.46 9.56
C LYS A 180 16.06 8.85 10.00
N ALA A 181 16.17 9.95 10.74
CA ALA A 181 17.45 10.42 11.25
C ALA A 181 18.15 9.36 12.12
N LYS A 182 17.38 8.63 12.95
CA LYS A 182 17.92 7.55 13.80
C LYS A 182 18.38 6.33 13.00
N ALA A 183 17.71 6.03 11.89
CA ALA A 183 18.12 4.98 10.95
C ALA A 183 19.36 5.35 10.10
N GLY A 184 19.81 6.61 10.17
CA GLY A 184 20.89 7.12 9.33
C GLY A 184 20.47 7.35 7.86
N ALA A 185 19.16 7.55 7.64
CA ALA A 185 18.55 7.80 6.33
C ALA A 185 18.22 9.28 6.10
#